data_AF-A0A9X2E7Q2-F1
#
_entry.id   AF-A0A9X2E7Q2-F1
#
_cell.length_a   1.000
_cell.length_b   1.000
_cell.length_c   1.000
_cell.angle_alpha   90.00
_cell.angle_beta   90.00
_cell.angle_gamma   90.00
#
_symmetry.space_group_name_H-M   'P 1'
#
loop_
_entity.id
_entity.type
_entity.pdbx_description
1 polymer ?
#
loop_
_entity_poly.entity_id
_entity_poly.type
_entity_poly.pdbx_seq_one_letter_code
_entity_poly.pdbx_strand_id
1 'polypeptide(L)'
;MTTIDAIVLAGGRATRMGGVDKPAIVVGGRTMLDTALAAVASCVRTVVVGPHRPELAPAIRQVQEVPAGAGPVAAIAAGLRVLEECDFPAELVAVLAADMPFLTAEVIDELARHAVASQAAAVFAADESGRPQYLVGVWRRTALLAGLDRLDSLINQPMKALVPMDTVMVQLPGVADCDTADDIRRARARAAPLTLDEARNILRGSLSRLPTRQSPLRSARGATLAVPLTAAEALPRFDVSAMDGYAVAGEGPWRLRHDVGFAGGQRPVGLAAGEAVRIATGAHVPEGTSTVVRDEFARVEDGLLHRLPDTPIRDDVRRRGEDWQPGDSIAAAGTPVSTALISAATAAEVAALMVRGPIRARIVMTGDEIRSEGPLRTGQTRDSIGPVLPDLLSRYGIDALDRVHLRDTPNGFDEVLAAATDCDLLVIVGATGGGAADQLRDALDRTAARILVHRLQLRPGGSTVVAETPSGTTILGLPGNPYAAVATLTALLPAIIDGRTARTPARTLLGPLTNATSVTAPVTRIVPARTLPDGGFTADPHIRTAHLAGLLDRDGLVIVPPGATDGTLVEFLPLPG
;
A
#
# COMPACT_ATOMS: atom_id res chain seq x y z
N MET A 1 -31.39 -9.94 -23.68
CA MET A 1 -31.04 -10.14 -22.25
C MET A 1 -32.29 -9.88 -21.44
N THR A 2 -32.69 -10.83 -20.60
CA THR A 2 -33.79 -10.62 -19.66
C THR A 2 -33.38 -9.54 -18.67
N THR A 3 -34.19 -8.50 -18.50
CA THR A 3 -33.93 -7.45 -17.52
C THR A 3 -34.29 -7.94 -16.13
N ILE A 4 -33.47 -7.58 -15.14
CA ILE A 4 -33.62 -8.02 -13.74
C ILE A 4 -33.39 -6.81 -12.84
N ASP A 5 -34.27 -6.61 -11.87
CA ASP A 5 -34.05 -5.69 -10.76
C ASP A 5 -33.54 -6.48 -9.54
N ALA A 6 -32.79 -5.83 -8.65
CA ALA A 6 -32.23 -6.47 -7.46
C ALA A 6 -32.67 -5.80 -6.16
N ILE A 7 -32.94 -6.64 -5.16
CA ILE A 7 -33.15 -6.27 -3.76
C ILE A 7 -32.07 -6.97 -2.92
N VAL A 8 -31.18 -6.19 -2.33
CA VAL A 8 -30.11 -6.68 -1.44
C VAL A 8 -30.49 -6.38 0.00
N LEU A 9 -30.70 -7.42 0.80
CA LEU A 9 -31.05 -7.30 2.21
C LEU A 9 -29.77 -7.13 3.04
N ALA A 10 -29.53 -5.91 3.51
CA ALA A 10 -28.37 -5.52 4.33
C ALA A 10 -28.79 -5.14 5.77
N GLY A 11 -29.93 -5.65 6.22
CA GLY A 11 -30.46 -5.48 7.57
C GLY A 11 -30.45 -6.80 8.37
N GLY A 12 -30.42 -6.69 9.69
CA GLY A 12 -30.49 -7.83 10.60
C GLY A 12 -30.02 -7.48 12.00
N ARG A 13 -30.62 -8.10 13.03
CA ARG A 13 -30.27 -7.79 14.43
C ARG A 13 -28.94 -8.40 14.88
N ALA A 14 -28.32 -9.27 14.06
CA ALA A 14 -27.05 -9.96 14.31
C ALA A 14 -26.89 -10.45 15.77
N THR A 15 -27.98 -10.94 16.37
CA THR A 15 -28.05 -11.25 17.81
C THR A 15 -27.11 -12.37 18.22
N ARG A 16 -26.84 -13.31 17.31
CA ARG A 16 -25.88 -14.41 17.49
C ARG A 16 -24.41 -13.97 17.39
N MET A 17 -24.17 -12.72 17.01
CA MET A 17 -22.85 -12.15 16.77
C MET A 17 -22.58 -10.92 17.66
N GLY A 18 -23.32 -10.77 18.76
CA GLY A 18 -23.14 -9.65 19.68
C GLY A 18 -23.58 -8.28 19.13
N GLY A 19 -24.43 -8.25 18.09
CA GLY A 19 -24.94 -7.00 17.51
C GLY A 19 -24.01 -6.34 16.48
N VAL A 20 -23.01 -7.06 15.97
CA VAL A 20 -22.10 -6.56 14.91
C VAL A 20 -22.85 -6.40 13.58
N ASP A 21 -22.53 -5.33 12.83
CA ASP A 21 -23.04 -5.11 11.47
C ASP A 21 -22.50 -6.18 10.50
N LYS A 22 -23.24 -7.29 10.36
CA LYS A 22 -22.87 -8.47 9.58
C LYS A 22 -22.49 -8.12 8.12
N PRO A 23 -23.28 -7.34 7.36
CA PRO A 23 -22.90 -6.92 6.00
C PRO A 23 -21.55 -6.19 5.89
N ALA A 24 -21.09 -5.50 6.93
CA ALA A 24 -19.81 -4.78 6.93
C ALA A 24 -18.58 -5.68 7.20
N ILE A 25 -18.79 -6.96 7.55
CA ILE A 25 -17.69 -7.88 7.83
C ILE A 25 -16.93 -8.19 6.54
N VAL A 26 -15.59 -8.10 6.62
CA VAL A 26 -14.69 -8.36 5.49
C VAL A 26 -14.29 -9.84 5.41
N VAL A 27 -14.51 -10.45 4.25
CA VAL A 27 -14.04 -11.79 3.87
C VAL A 27 -13.34 -11.70 2.52
N GLY A 28 -12.11 -12.21 2.42
CA GLY A 28 -11.34 -12.15 1.17
C GLY A 28 -11.04 -10.73 0.66
N GLY A 29 -10.99 -9.75 1.57
CA GLY A 29 -10.69 -8.35 1.23
C GLY A 29 -11.89 -7.52 0.75
N ARG A 30 -13.11 -8.05 0.78
CA ARG A 30 -14.36 -7.30 0.48
C ARG A 30 -15.36 -7.46 1.61
N THR A 31 -16.21 -6.45 1.83
CA THR A 31 -17.34 -6.61 2.76
C THR A 31 -18.35 -7.59 2.18
N MET A 32 -19.13 -8.28 3.03
CA MET A 32 -20.20 -9.15 2.54
C MET A 32 -21.26 -8.38 1.72
N LEU A 33 -21.48 -7.10 2.05
CA LEU A 33 -22.31 -6.21 1.24
C LEU A 33 -21.71 -5.94 -0.15
N ASP A 34 -20.42 -5.63 -0.24
CA ASP A 34 -19.76 -5.40 -1.53
C ASP A 34 -19.81 -6.66 -2.41
N THR A 35 -19.67 -7.85 -1.80
CA THR A 35 -19.84 -9.13 -2.52
C THR A 35 -21.26 -9.27 -3.06
N ALA A 36 -22.28 -8.99 -2.24
CA ALA A 36 -23.68 -9.03 -2.67
C ALA A 36 -23.96 -8.03 -3.80
N LEU A 37 -23.46 -6.79 -3.70
CA LEU A 37 -23.61 -5.76 -4.72
C LEU A 37 -22.90 -6.13 -6.03
N ALA A 38 -21.70 -6.72 -5.96
CA ALA A 38 -20.99 -7.22 -7.12
C ALA A 38 -21.75 -8.35 -7.82
N ALA A 39 -22.43 -9.22 -7.06
CA ALA A 39 -23.26 -10.29 -7.62
C ALA A 39 -24.47 -9.78 -8.40
N VAL A 40 -24.95 -8.56 -8.13
CA VAL A 40 -26.06 -7.94 -8.87
C VAL A 40 -25.64 -6.74 -9.71
N ALA A 41 -24.35 -6.60 -10.02
CA ALA A 41 -23.85 -5.47 -10.80
C ALA A 41 -24.42 -5.41 -12.23
N SER A 42 -24.87 -6.55 -12.77
CA SER A 42 -25.53 -6.64 -14.09
C SER A 42 -27.03 -6.32 -14.05
N CYS A 43 -27.64 -6.22 -12.86
CA CYS A 43 -29.04 -5.87 -12.72
C CYS A 43 -29.28 -4.41 -13.10
N VAL A 44 -30.46 -4.12 -13.66
CA VAL A 44 -30.80 -2.78 -14.17
C VAL A 44 -30.87 -1.77 -13.04
N ARG A 45 -31.40 -2.19 -11.89
CA ARG A 45 -31.55 -1.37 -10.69
C ARG A 45 -31.29 -2.22 -9.47
N THR A 46 -30.67 -1.61 -8.46
CA THR A 46 -30.37 -2.27 -7.19
C THR A 46 -30.87 -1.42 -6.05
N VAL A 47 -31.66 -2.03 -5.17
CA VAL A 47 -32.12 -1.45 -3.91
C VAL A 47 -31.47 -2.19 -2.75
N VAL A 48 -30.77 -1.48 -1.89
CA VAL A 48 -30.26 -2.01 -0.61
C VAL A 48 -31.28 -1.70 0.47
N VAL A 49 -31.71 -2.74 1.19
CA VAL A 49 -32.68 -2.62 2.29
C VAL A 49 -31.99 -2.82 3.63
N GLY A 50 -32.00 -1.79 4.48
CA GLY A 50 -31.37 -1.81 5.80
C GLY A 50 -31.01 -0.41 6.30
N PRO A 51 -30.17 -0.29 7.34
CA PRO A 51 -29.64 0.99 7.80
C PRO A 51 -28.95 1.75 6.66
N HIS A 52 -29.06 3.09 6.67
CA HIS A 52 -28.45 3.93 5.64
C HIS A 52 -26.92 3.85 5.67
N ARG A 53 -26.32 3.73 4.49
CA ARG A 53 -24.88 3.58 4.26
C ARG A 53 -24.36 4.69 3.33
N PRO A 54 -23.65 5.70 3.85
CA PRO A 54 -23.17 6.84 3.05
C PRO A 54 -22.09 6.46 2.02
N GLU A 55 -21.44 5.30 2.19
CA GLU A 55 -20.36 4.80 1.32
C GLU A 55 -20.86 4.22 -0.01
N LEU A 56 -22.17 3.93 -0.14
CA LEU A 56 -22.72 3.34 -1.35
C LEU A 56 -22.82 4.34 -2.50
N ALA A 57 -22.60 3.85 -3.73
CA ALA A 57 -22.70 4.67 -4.92
C ALA A 57 -24.09 5.34 -5.05
N PRO A 58 -24.18 6.61 -5.52
CA PRO A 58 -25.46 7.32 -5.63
C PRO A 58 -26.53 6.63 -6.49
N ALA A 59 -26.11 5.75 -7.40
CA ALA A 59 -27.02 4.96 -8.24
C ALA A 59 -27.72 3.81 -7.49
N ILE A 60 -27.17 3.38 -6.34
CA ILE A 60 -27.76 2.33 -5.50
C ILE A 60 -28.80 2.99 -4.59
N ARG A 61 -30.07 2.62 -4.79
CA ARG A 61 -31.16 3.13 -3.96
C ARG A 61 -31.12 2.45 -2.60
N GLN A 62 -31.48 3.19 -1.55
CA GLN A 62 -31.48 2.68 -0.19
C GLN A 62 -32.83 2.92 0.46
N VAL A 63 -33.32 1.94 1.21
CA VAL A 63 -34.55 2.05 1.99
C VAL A 63 -34.42 1.23 3.26
N GLN A 64 -35.20 1.55 4.29
CA GLN A 64 -35.29 0.74 5.49
C GLN A 64 -36.73 0.30 5.69
N GLU A 65 -36.93 -0.97 6.07
CA GLU A 65 -38.24 -1.47 6.45
C GLU A 65 -38.75 -0.79 7.73
N VAL A 66 -40.07 -0.66 7.83
CA VAL A 66 -40.73 -0.02 8.98
C VAL A 66 -41.68 -1.02 9.63
N PRO A 67 -41.52 -1.32 10.94
CA PRO A 67 -40.44 -0.86 11.82
C PRO A 67 -39.08 -1.50 11.46
N ALA A 68 -37.99 -0.82 11.79
CA ALA A 68 -36.64 -1.34 11.55
C ALA A 68 -36.43 -2.70 12.25
N GLY A 69 -35.87 -3.66 11.53
CA GLY A 69 -35.67 -5.02 12.02
C GLY A 69 -36.94 -5.89 12.00
N ALA A 70 -37.96 -5.53 11.20
CA ALA A 70 -39.19 -6.30 11.01
C ALA A 70 -39.01 -7.62 10.23
N GLY A 71 -37.78 -7.98 9.85
CA GLY A 71 -37.48 -9.27 9.21
C GLY A 71 -37.45 -9.21 7.67
N PRO A 72 -37.08 -10.32 7.02
CA PRO A 72 -36.72 -10.33 5.60
C PRO A 72 -37.92 -10.06 4.68
N VAL A 73 -39.13 -10.51 5.02
CA VAL A 73 -40.34 -10.27 4.22
C VAL A 73 -40.72 -8.79 4.19
N ALA A 74 -40.69 -8.11 5.35
CA ALA A 74 -40.91 -6.67 5.42
C ALA A 74 -39.84 -5.88 4.64
N ALA A 75 -38.58 -6.35 4.68
CA ALA A 75 -37.49 -5.76 3.91
C ALA A 75 -37.68 -5.91 2.40
N ILE A 76 -38.10 -7.08 1.91
CA ILE A 76 -38.42 -7.29 0.50
C ILE A 76 -39.55 -6.37 0.05
N ALA A 77 -40.62 -6.22 0.85
CA ALA A 77 -41.73 -5.32 0.54
C ALA A 77 -41.29 -3.84 0.47
N ALA A 78 -40.37 -3.42 1.36
CA ALA A 78 -39.79 -2.08 1.29
C ALA A 78 -38.96 -1.87 0.02
N GLY A 79 -38.12 -2.85 -0.34
CA GLY A 79 -37.33 -2.80 -1.57
C GLY A 79 -38.19 -2.77 -2.84
N LEU A 80 -39.26 -3.59 -2.88
CA LEU A 80 -40.18 -3.64 -4.01
C LEU A 80 -40.90 -2.32 -4.26
N ARG A 81 -41.40 -1.66 -3.22
CA ARG A 81 -42.04 -0.34 -3.36
C ARG A 81 -41.14 0.67 -4.07
N VAL A 82 -39.85 0.70 -3.71
CA VAL A 82 -38.86 1.57 -4.37
C VAL A 82 -38.63 1.18 -5.83
N LEU A 83 -38.70 -0.11 -6.15
CA LEU A 83 -38.61 -0.59 -7.54
C LEU A 83 -39.89 -0.30 -8.35
N GLU A 84 -41.05 -0.19 -7.72
CA GLU A 84 -42.34 0.14 -8.37
C GLU A 84 -42.46 1.62 -8.72
N GLU A 85 -41.81 2.50 -7.95
CA GLU A 85 -41.68 3.93 -8.26
C GLU A 85 -40.79 4.21 -9.49
N CYS A 86 -40.20 3.18 -10.10
CA CYS A 86 -39.36 3.31 -11.29
C CYS A 86 -40.17 3.18 -12.58
N ASP A 87 -39.77 3.94 -13.61
CA ASP A 87 -40.25 3.70 -14.97
C ASP A 87 -39.78 2.32 -15.48
N PHE A 88 -40.72 1.53 -16.01
CA PHE A 88 -40.51 0.22 -16.64
C PHE A 88 -39.86 -0.85 -15.72
N PRO A 89 -40.53 -1.26 -14.63
CA PRO A 89 -40.02 -2.30 -13.74
C PRO A 89 -39.69 -3.60 -14.48
N ALA A 90 -38.58 -4.26 -14.09
CA ALA A 90 -38.21 -5.55 -14.68
C ALA A 90 -39.21 -6.65 -14.28
N GLU A 91 -39.42 -7.62 -15.17
CA GLU A 91 -40.29 -8.78 -14.92
C GLU A 91 -39.72 -9.68 -13.81
N LEU A 92 -38.39 -9.80 -13.76
CA LEU A 92 -37.68 -10.59 -12.78
C LEU A 92 -37.07 -9.70 -11.69
N VAL A 93 -37.09 -10.21 -10.45
CA VAL A 93 -36.47 -9.57 -9.29
C VAL A 93 -35.54 -10.56 -8.60
N ALA A 94 -34.26 -10.26 -8.54
CA ALA A 94 -33.29 -10.97 -7.72
C ALA A 94 -33.39 -10.47 -6.27
N VAL A 95 -33.55 -11.40 -5.33
CA VAL A 95 -33.55 -11.12 -3.89
C VAL A 95 -32.38 -11.87 -3.26
N LEU A 96 -31.47 -11.15 -2.61
CA LEU A 96 -30.32 -11.74 -1.95
C LEU A 96 -30.02 -11.10 -0.58
N ALA A 97 -29.52 -11.88 0.38
CA ALA A 97 -28.99 -11.36 1.64
C ALA A 97 -27.50 -11.03 1.56
N ALA A 98 -27.07 -10.00 2.29
CA ALA A 98 -25.68 -9.56 2.39
C ALA A 98 -24.88 -10.33 3.46
N ASP A 99 -24.98 -11.66 3.45
CA ASP A 99 -24.28 -12.54 4.39
C ASP A 99 -23.63 -13.78 3.76
N MET A 100 -23.55 -13.79 2.44
CA MET A 100 -22.92 -14.86 1.65
C MET A 100 -21.61 -14.34 1.05
N PRO A 101 -20.45 -14.60 1.66
CA PRO A 101 -19.18 -13.96 1.31
C PRO A 101 -18.59 -14.41 -0.04
N PHE A 102 -19.18 -15.41 -0.69
CA PHE A 102 -18.70 -15.99 -1.94
C PHE A 102 -19.72 -15.93 -3.08
N LEU A 103 -20.79 -15.14 -2.91
CA LEU A 103 -21.81 -14.98 -3.94
C LEU A 103 -21.22 -14.27 -5.17
N THR A 104 -21.56 -14.74 -6.37
CA THR A 104 -21.05 -14.21 -7.64
C THR A 104 -22.19 -13.82 -8.59
N ALA A 105 -21.89 -13.01 -9.61
CA ALA A 105 -22.86 -12.65 -10.65
C ALA A 105 -23.32 -13.87 -11.46
N GLU A 106 -22.44 -14.86 -11.66
CA GLU A 106 -22.76 -16.11 -12.34
C GLU A 106 -23.88 -16.89 -11.63
N VAL A 107 -23.95 -16.84 -10.30
CA VAL A 107 -25.06 -17.44 -9.54
C VAL A 107 -26.39 -16.77 -9.90
N ILE A 108 -26.43 -15.44 -9.95
CA ILE A 108 -27.64 -14.69 -10.29
C ILE A 108 -28.05 -14.95 -11.75
N ASP A 109 -27.08 -14.98 -12.67
CA ASP A 109 -27.32 -15.29 -14.08
C ASP A 109 -27.85 -16.72 -14.29
N GLU A 110 -27.36 -17.71 -13.55
CA GLU A 110 -27.83 -19.09 -13.60
C GLU A 110 -29.26 -19.23 -13.07
N LEU A 111 -29.58 -18.57 -11.95
CA LEU A 111 -30.94 -18.55 -11.39
C LEU A 111 -31.92 -17.87 -12.35
N ALA A 112 -31.50 -16.77 -12.98
CA ALA A 112 -32.32 -16.07 -13.98
C ALA A 112 -32.57 -16.93 -15.22
N ARG A 113 -31.54 -17.65 -15.72
CA ARG A 113 -31.71 -18.61 -16.82
C ARG A 113 -32.73 -19.69 -16.47
N HIS A 114 -32.66 -20.24 -15.27
CA HIS A 114 -33.65 -21.22 -14.81
C HIS A 114 -35.05 -20.63 -14.66
N ALA A 115 -35.19 -19.39 -14.19
CA ALA A 115 -36.49 -18.73 -14.06
C ALA A 115 -37.17 -18.53 -15.43
N VAL A 116 -36.38 -18.16 -16.44
CA VAL A 116 -36.84 -18.04 -17.83
C VAL A 116 -37.16 -19.41 -18.43
N ALA A 117 -36.31 -20.42 -18.24
CA ALA A 117 -36.50 -21.74 -18.85
C ALA A 117 -37.68 -22.51 -18.25
N SER A 118 -37.82 -22.51 -16.92
CA SER A 118 -38.86 -23.27 -16.21
C SER A 118 -40.21 -22.56 -16.16
N GLN A 119 -40.22 -21.24 -16.38
CA GLN A 119 -41.36 -20.37 -16.11
C GLN A 119 -41.85 -20.37 -14.64
N ALA A 120 -41.06 -20.94 -13.72
CA ALA A 120 -41.43 -21.02 -12.31
C ALA A 120 -41.68 -19.66 -11.67
N ALA A 121 -42.53 -19.62 -10.66
CA ALA A 121 -42.81 -18.40 -9.89
C ALA A 121 -41.57 -17.87 -9.15
N ALA A 122 -40.72 -18.76 -8.66
CA ALA A 122 -39.44 -18.43 -8.05
C ALA A 122 -38.38 -19.53 -8.29
N VAL A 123 -37.12 -19.12 -8.38
CA VAL A 123 -35.97 -20.02 -8.43
C VAL A 123 -35.00 -19.64 -7.33
N PHE A 124 -34.63 -20.58 -6.46
CA PHE A 124 -33.68 -20.33 -5.38
C PHE A 124 -32.41 -21.15 -5.54
N ALA A 125 -31.33 -20.62 -4.98
CA ALA A 125 -30.12 -21.39 -4.78
C ALA A 125 -30.31 -22.43 -3.67
N ALA A 126 -29.62 -23.55 -3.80
CA ALA A 126 -29.34 -24.49 -2.75
C ALA A 126 -27.83 -24.66 -2.61
N ASP A 127 -27.33 -24.84 -1.39
CA ASP A 127 -25.90 -25.05 -1.17
C ASP A 127 -25.44 -26.45 -1.61
N GLU A 128 -24.14 -26.72 -1.47
CA GLU A 128 -23.52 -28.00 -1.84
C GLU A 128 -24.13 -29.21 -1.08
N SER A 129 -24.80 -28.99 0.06
CA SER A 129 -25.52 -30.03 0.81
C SER A 129 -26.97 -30.23 0.34
N GLY A 130 -27.43 -29.42 -0.61
CA GLY A 130 -28.81 -29.37 -1.08
C GLY A 130 -29.75 -28.59 -0.16
N ARG A 131 -29.22 -27.86 0.83
CA ARG A 131 -30.04 -27.03 1.72
C ARG A 131 -30.50 -25.77 0.96
N PRO A 132 -31.81 -25.47 0.93
CA PRO A 132 -32.31 -24.27 0.28
C PRO A 132 -31.83 -22.98 0.94
N GLN A 133 -31.42 -22.02 0.11
CA GLN A 133 -31.02 -20.67 0.50
C GLN A 133 -32.07 -19.70 -0.01
N TYR A 134 -33.20 -19.58 0.71
CA TYR A 134 -34.35 -18.77 0.29
C TYR A 134 -34.06 -17.26 0.17
N LEU A 135 -32.95 -16.82 0.76
CA LEU A 135 -32.42 -15.47 0.64
C LEU A 135 -31.39 -15.34 -0.48
N VAL A 136 -31.40 -16.23 -1.46
CA VAL A 136 -30.79 -16.04 -2.78
C VAL A 136 -31.73 -16.67 -3.81
N GLY A 137 -32.53 -15.84 -4.46
CA GLY A 137 -33.47 -16.29 -5.46
C GLY A 137 -33.85 -15.24 -6.48
N VAL A 138 -34.23 -15.71 -7.67
CA VAL A 138 -34.83 -14.89 -8.73
C VAL A 138 -36.32 -15.19 -8.80
N TRP A 139 -37.11 -14.14 -8.68
CA TRP A 139 -38.56 -14.21 -8.59
C TRP A 139 -39.19 -13.59 -9.83
N ARG A 140 -40.34 -14.13 -10.25
CA ARG A 140 -41.28 -13.34 -11.05
C ARG A 140 -41.88 -12.27 -10.17
N ARG A 141 -41.79 -11.00 -10.59
CA ARG A 141 -42.30 -9.86 -9.84
C ARG A 141 -43.76 -10.05 -9.43
N THR A 142 -44.61 -10.51 -10.35
CA THR A 142 -46.04 -10.75 -10.10
C THR A 142 -46.28 -11.80 -9.03
N ALA A 143 -45.49 -12.87 -9.00
CA ALA A 143 -45.60 -13.91 -7.99
C ALA A 143 -45.12 -13.42 -6.62
N LEU A 144 -44.07 -12.61 -6.57
CA LEU A 144 -43.56 -12.05 -5.32
C LEU A 144 -44.57 -11.05 -4.71
N LEU A 145 -45.19 -10.20 -5.53
CA LEU A 145 -46.26 -9.28 -5.10
C LEU A 145 -47.48 -10.05 -4.59
N ALA A 146 -47.97 -11.03 -5.36
CA ALA A 146 -49.08 -11.89 -4.91
C ALA A 146 -48.74 -12.67 -3.63
N GLY A 147 -47.46 -13.02 -3.43
CA GLY A 147 -46.97 -13.62 -2.19
C GLY A 147 -47.15 -12.69 -0.99
N LEU A 148 -46.77 -11.42 -1.15
CA LEU A 148 -46.89 -10.39 -0.11
C LEU A 148 -48.35 -10.05 0.21
N ASP A 149 -49.20 -9.91 -0.80
CA ASP A 149 -50.62 -9.54 -0.64
C ASP A 149 -51.46 -10.60 0.10
N ARG A 150 -50.98 -11.85 0.15
CA ARG A 150 -51.64 -12.95 0.88
C ARG A 150 -51.36 -12.95 2.38
N LEU A 151 -50.41 -12.15 2.85
CA LEU A 151 -50.02 -12.13 4.26
C LEU A 151 -50.79 -11.03 5.01
N ASP A 152 -51.46 -11.40 6.11
CA ASP A 152 -52.16 -10.44 6.97
C ASP A 152 -51.21 -9.43 7.64
N SER A 153 -49.93 -9.80 7.80
CA SER A 153 -48.88 -8.95 8.33
C SER A 153 -47.53 -9.36 7.77
N LEU A 154 -46.70 -8.38 7.43
CA LEU A 154 -45.34 -8.57 6.94
C LEU A 154 -44.28 -8.62 8.06
N ILE A 155 -44.67 -8.25 9.29
CA ILE A 155 -43.74 -8.09 10.42
C ILE A 155 -43.37 -9.46 10.98
N ASN A 156 -42.07 -9.70 11.13
CA ASN A 156 -41.43 -10.93 11.62
C ASN A 156 -41.80 -12.19 10.83
N GLN A 157 -42.23 -12.04 9.57
CA GLN A 157 -42.49 -13.19 8.72
C GLN A 157 -41.20 -13.82 8.21
N PRO A 158 -41.06 -15.16 8.28
CA PRO A 158 -39.92 -15.87 7.71
C PRO A 158 -40.04 -15.92 6.18
N MET A 159 -38.91 -16.07 5.48
CA MET A 159 -38.91 -16.21 4.02
C MET A 159 -39.80 -17.34 3.50
N LYS A 160 -39.92 -18.43 4.27
CA LYS A 160 -40.78 -19.58 3.92
C LYS A 160 -42.26 -19.20 3.73
N ALA A 161 -42.73 -18.11 4.34
CA ALA A 161 -44.11 -17.63 4.17
C ALA A 161 -44.38 -17.09 2.75
N LEU A 162 -43.34 -16.66 2.03
CA LEU A 162 -43.46 -16.15 0.65
C LEU A 162 -43.20 -17.21 -0.43
N VAL A 163 -42.58 -18.34 -0.08
CA VAL A 163 -42.14 -19.34 -1.07
C VAL A 163 -43.36 -19.92 -1.79
N PRO A 164 -43.47 -19.78 -3.12
CA PRO A 164 -44.59 -20.29 -3.89
C PRO A 164 -44.50 -21.82 -4.02
N MET A 165 -45.64 -22.47 -4.24
CA MET A 165 -45.69 -23.92 -4.47
C MET A 165 -44.90 -24.32 -5.73
N ASP A 166 -44.91 -23.46 -6.76
CA ASP A 166 -44.15 -23.61 -7.98
C ASP A 166 -42.78 -22.93 -7.85
N THR A 167 -41.82 -23.70 -7.32
CA THR A 167 -40.46 -23.24 -7.07
C THR A 167 -39.45 -24.24 -7.63
N VAL A 168 -38.38 -23.72 -8.26
CA VAL A 168 -37.21 -24.51 -8.67
C VAL A 168 -36.04 -24.27 -7.71
N MET A 169 -35.32 -25.33 -7.37
CA MET A 169 -34.08 -25.27 -6.58
C MET A 169 -32.89 -25.63 -7.46
N VAL A 170 -31.86 -24.79 -7.45
CA VAL A 170 -30.63 -25.01 -8.22
C VAL A 170 -29.46 -25.09 -7.26
N GLN A 171 -28.74 -26.21 -7.27
CA GLN A 171 -27.52 -26.36 -6.47
C GLN A 171 -26.39 -25.53 -7.08
N LEU A 172 -25.89 -24.55 -6.33
CA LEU A 172 -24.87 -23.61 -6.79
C LEU A 172 -23.78 -23.43 -5.73
N PRO A 173 -22.49 -23.30 -6.12
CA PRO A 173 -21.42 -23.03 -5.16
C PRO A 173 -21.49 -21.59 -4.64
N GLY A 174 -20.86 -21.34 -3.49
CA GLY A 174 -20.68 -19.97 -2.97
C GLY A 174 -21.91 -19.32 -2.33
N VAL A 175 -23.02 -20.06 -2.20
CA VAL A 175 -24.30 -19.57 -1.64
C VAL A 175 -24.48 -19.89 -0.15
N ALA A 176 -23.42 -20.31 0.54
CA ALA A 176 -23.48 -20.57 1.97
C ALA A 176 -23.47 -19.24 2.76
N ASP A 177 -24.44 -19.07 3.64
CA ASP A 177 -24.57 -17.97 4.58
C ASP A 177 -23.60 -18.09 5.76
N CYS A 178 -23.13 -16.96 6.28
CA CYS A 178 -22.23 -16.91 7.43
C CYS A 178 -22.94 -16.40 8.69
N ASP A 179 -23.63 -17.25 9.44
CA ASP A 179 -24.47 -16.86 10.58
C ASP A 179 -23.75 -16.74 11.94
N THR A 180 -22.56 -17.32 12.04
CA THR A 180 -21.79 -17.39 13.28
C THR A 180 -20.35 -16.90 13.09
N ALA A 181 -19.67 -16.59 14.20
CA ALA A 181 -18.23 -16.27 14.17
C ALA A 181 -17.40 -17.44 13.57
N ASP A 182 -17.81 -18.69 13.82
CA ASP A 182 -17.19 -19.87 13.23
C ASP A 182 -17.36 -19.95 11.71
N ASP A 183 -18.52 -19.56 11.18
CA ASP A 183 -18.75 -19.51 9.72
C ASP A 183 -17.83 -18.49 9.06
N ILE A 184 -17.66 -17.32 9.68
CA ILE A 184 -16.77 -16.27 9.18
C ILE A 184 -15.31 -16.71 9.23
N ARG A 185 -14.89 -17.36 10.32
CA ARG A 185 -13.54 -17.95 10.41
C ARG A 185 -13.31 -18.93 9.26
N ARG A 186 -14.25 -19.85 9.01
CA ARG A 186 -14.18 -20.81 7.89
C ARG A 186 -14.16 -20.10 6.54
N ALA A 187 -14.99 -19.08 6.35
CA ALA A 187 -15.04 -18.32 5.11
C ALA A 187 -13.71 -17.58 4.85
N ARG A 188 -13.17 -16.88 5.85
CA ARG A 188 -11.85 -16.23 5.70
C ARG A 188 -10.72 -17.21 5.44
N ALA A 189 -10.79 -18.43 5.98
CA ALA A 189 -9.83 -19.48 5.67
C ALA A 189 -9.94 -20.00 4.22
N ARG A 190 -11.17 -20.04 3.66
CA ARG A 190 -11.46 -20.43 2.27
C ARG A 190 -11.21 -19.31 1.26
N ALA A 191 -11.19 -18.05 1.68
CA ALA A 191 -10.97 -16.91 0.80
C ALA A 191 -9.65 -17.04 0.03
N ALA A 192 -9.69 -16.66 -1.26
CA ALA A 192 -8.55 -16.77 -2.14
C ALA A 192 -7.42 -15.83 -1.66
N PRO A 193 -6.17 -16.32 -1.52
CA PRO A 193 -5.05 -15.49 -1.11
C PRO A 193 -4.74 -14.43 -2.17
N LEU A 194 -4.27 -13.26 -1.75
CA LEU A 194 -3.92 -12.17 -2.65
C LEU A 194 -2.58 -12.44 -3.33
N THR A 195 -2.44 -12.08 -4.60
CA THR A 195 -1.11 -11.95 -5.21
C THR A 195 -0.30 -10.86 -4.51
N LEU A 196 1.02 -10.90 -4.66
CA LEU A 196 1.89 -9.88 -4.06
C LEU A 196 1.59 -8.47 -4.59
N ASP A 197 1.28 -8.34 -5.88
CA ASP A 197 0.98 -7.05 -6.49
C ASP A 197 -0.37 -6.49 -6.05
N GLU A 198 -1.40 -7.34 -5.94
CA GLU A 198 -2.69 -6.93 -5.35
C GLU A 198 -2.50 -6.43 -3.92
N ALA A 199 -1.75 -7.17 -3.09
CA ALA A 199 -1.45 -6.76 -1.73
C ALA A 199 -0.72 -5.41 -1.70
N ARG A 200 0.34 -5.23 -2.50
CA ARG A 200 1.08 -3.96 -2.58
C ARG A 200 0.18 -2.80 -3.03
N ASN A 201 -0.71 -3.02 -3.99
CA ASN A 201 -1.65 -2.00 -4.46
C ASN A 201 -2.67 -1.62 -3.38
N ILE A 202 -3.23 -2.61 -2.68
CA ILE A 202 -4.13 -2.37 -1.54
C ILE A 202 -3.43 -1.54 -0.46
N LEU A 203 -2.18 -1.90 -0.09
CA LEU A 203 -1.42 -1.19 0.94
C LEU A 203 -1.16 0.27 0.56
N ARG A 204 -0.76 0.53 -0.70
CA ARG A 204 -0.54 1.91 -1.20
C ARG A 204 -1.81 2.75 -1.20
N GLY A 205 -2.94 2.17 -1.60
CA GLY A 205 -4.19 2.89 -1.80
C GLY A 205 -5.07 3.02 -0.55
N SER A 206 -4.96 2.07 0.39
CA SER A 206 -5.95 1.92 1.46
C SER A 206 -5.43 2.33 2.83
N LEU A 207 -4.13 2.21 3.10
CA LEU A 207 -3.56 2.62 4.40
C LEU A 207 -3.80 4.12 4.64
N SER A 208 -4.18 4.47 5.87
CA SER A 208 -4.27 5.87 6.26
C SER A 208 -2.88 6.53 6.21
N ARG A 209 -2.82 7.81 5.88
CA ARG A 209 -1.55 8.55 5.81
C ARG A 209 -1.18 9.07 7.20
N LEU A 210 0.09 8.98 7.56
CA LEU A 210 0.64 9.63 8.75
C LEU A 210 0.41 11.13 8.71
N PRO A 211 0.15 11.78 9.86
CA PRO A 211 -0.03 13.22 9.91
C PRO A 211 1.22 13.95 9.40
N THR A 212 1.01 15.12 8.80
CA THR A 212 2.12 15.98 8.38
C THR A 212 2.70 16.70 9.59
N ARG A 213 4.03 16.75 9.67
CA ARG A 213 4.75 17.50 10.71
C ARG A 213 5.89 18.31 10.10
N GLN A 214 6.24 19.41 10.75
CA GLN A 214 7.48 20.12 10.45
C GLN A 214 8.66 19.36 11.09
N SER A 215 9.76 19.22 10.37
CA SER A 215 10.97 18.54 10.86
C SER A 215 12.23 19.28 10.45
N PRO A 216 13.19 19.50 11.37
CA PRO A 216 14.54 19.91 10.99
C PRO A 216 15.15 18.90 10.01
N LEU A 217 16.02 19.37 9.10
CA LEU A 217 16.62 18.53 8.05
C LEU A 217 17.26 17.25 8.59
N ARG A 218 18.04 17.35 9.68
CA ARG A 218 18.74 16.23 10.32
C ARG A 218 17.83 15.12 10.85
N SER A 219 16.58 15.45 11.19
CA SER A 219 15.59 14.54 11.76
C SER A 219 14.51 14.13 10.75
N ALA A 220 14.66 14.55 9.49
CA ALA A 220 13.71 14.28 8.42
C ALA A 220 14.13 13.08 7.56
N ARG A 221 15.35 12.54 7.72
CA ARG A 221 15.81 11.36 6.96
C ARG A 221 14.86 10.18 7.18
N GLY A 222 14.54 9.45 6.10
CA GLY A 222 13.57 8.35 6.12
C GLY A 222 12.11 8.79 6.03
N ALA A 223 11.82 10.08 6.21
CA ALA A 223 10.50 10.65 5.96
C ALA A 223 10.26 10.89 4.46
N THR A 224 9.07 11.39 4.13
CA THR A 224 8.68 11.80 2.77
C THR A 224 8.16 13.23 2.80
N LEU A 225 8.52 14.03 1.79
CA LEU A 225 8.00 15.40 1.63
C LEU A 225 6.47 15.40 1.56
N ALA A 226 5.82 16.13 2.45
CA ALA A 226 4.37 16.31 2.45
C ALA A 226 3.92 17.46 1.53
N VAL A 227 4.82 18.41 1.28
CA VAL A 227 4.67 19.53 0.34
C VAL A 227 5.96 19.64 -0.49
N PRO A 228 5.93 20.26 -1.68
CA PRO A 228 7.14 20.46 -2.48
C PRO A 228 8.24 21.19 -1.72
N LEU A 229 9.49 20.82 -1.98
CA LEU A 229 10.66 21.59 -1.56
C LEU A 229 10.83 22.75 -2.55
N THR A 230 10.67 23.97 -2.06
CA THR A 230 10.84 25.20 -2.82
C THR A 230 12.07 25.94 -2.36
N ALA A 231 12.85 26.48 -3.29
CA ALA A 231 14.05 27.25 -2.96
C ALA A 231 13.70 28.52 -2.20
N ALA A 232 14.34 28.74 -1.04
CA ALA A 232 14.20 30.00 -0.32
C ALA A 232 15.13 31.07 -0.91
N GLU A 233 16.25 30.65 -1.49
CA GLU A 233 17.33 31.51 -1.98
C GLU A 233 17.88 31.02 -3.32
N ALA A 234 18.51 31.94 -4.06
CA ALA A 234 19.17 31.62 -5.33
C ALA A 234 20.43 30.77 -5.12
N LEU A 235 20.71 29.83 -6.04
CA LEU A 235 22.00 29.14 -6.10
C LEU A 235 22.64 29.28 -7.50
N PRO A 236 23.89 29.75 -7.59
CA PRO A 236 24.64 30.49 -6.57
C PRO A 236 23.89 31.74 -6.06
N ARG A 237 24.18 32.18 -4.83
CA ARG A 237 23.57 33.41 -4.25
C ARG A 237 24.08 34.71 -4.87
N PHE A 238 25.27 34.66 -5.47
CA PHE A 238 25.95 35.77 -6.13
C PHE A 238 26.64 35.24 -7.40
N ASP A 239 27.01 36.13 -8.32
CA ASP A 239 27.89 35.74 -9.42
C ASP A 239 29.25 35.32 -8.84
N VAL A 240 29.71 34.10 -9.18
CA VAL A 240 30.96 33.52 -8.66
C VAL A 240 31.85 33.01 -9.80
N SER A 241 33.16 33.02 -9.58
CA SER A 241 34.10 32.44 -10.53
C SER A 241 34.00 30.91 -10.53
N ALA A 242 33.89 30.29 -11.70
CA ALA A 242 33.91 28.83 -11.87
C ALA A 242 35.34 28.25 -11.79
N MET A 243 36.35 29.10 -12.00
CA MET A 243 37.74 28.70 -12.19
C MET A 243 38.71 29.67 -11.49
N ASP A 244 39.92 29.19 -11.20
CA ASP A 244 41.02 30.06 -10.81
C ASP A 244 41.53 30.83 -12.03
N GLY A 245 41.70 32.14 -11.87
CA GLY A 245 42.16 32.99 -12.95
C GLY A 245 42.04 34.47 -12.63
N TYR A 246 41.52 35.22 -13.58
CA TYR A 246 41.38 36.67 -13.52
C TYR A 246 39.98 37.07 -13.95
N ALA A 247 39.24 37.74 -13.06
CA ALA A 247 38.00 38.39 -13.45
C ALA A 247 38.36 39.65 -14.25
N VAL A 248 37.83 39.79 -15.46
CA VAL A 248 38.15 40.86 -16.39
C VAL A 248 36.91 41.64 -16.81
N ALA A 249 37.07 42.92 -17.15
CA ALA A 249 35.99 43.77 -17.68
C ALA A 249 36.36 44.32 -19.06
N GLY A 250 35.51 44.11 -20.07
CA GLY A 250 35.75 44.53 -21.45
C GLY A 250 36.81 43.69 -22.19
N GLU A 251 37.34 44.21 -23.30
CA GLU A 251 38.39 43.57 -24.09
C GLU A 251 39.79 43.88 -23.56
N GLY A 252 40.72 42.93 -23.75
CA GLY A 252 42.10 43.03 -23.26
C GLY A 252 43.04 43.76 -24.22
N PRO A 253 44.28 44.03 -23.81
CA PRO A 253 44.87 43.66 -22.51
C PRO A 253 44.29 44.47 -21.34
N TRP A 254 44.26 43.87 -20.15
CA TRP A 254 43.66 44.48 -18.96
C TRP A 254 44.71 44.92 -17.95
N ARG A 255 44.52 46.06 -17.29
CA ARG A 255 45.35 46.46 -16.14
C ARG A 255 45.07 45.56 -14.95
N LEU A 256 46.09 44.79 -14.52
CA LEU A 256 45.97 43.92 -13.36
C LEU A 256 46.07 44.75 -12.08
N ARG A 257 45.01 44.70 -11.28
CA ARG A 257 44.99 45.29 -9.94
C ARG A 257 45.68 44.37 -8.92
N HIS A 258 46.08 44.96 -7.80
CA HIS A 258 46.80 44.26 -6.72
C HIS A 258 45.90 43.52 -5.74
N ASP A 259 44.59 43.81 -5.72
CA ASP A 259 43.65 43.06 -4.91
C ASP A 259 43.37 41.66 -5.49
N VAL A 260 42.87 40.76 -4.65
CA VAL A 260 42.60 39.36 -5.00
C VAL A 260 41.27 38.97 -4.38
N GLY A 261 40.38 38.36 -5.17
CA GLY A 261 39.13 37.81 -4.65
C GLY A 261 39.29 36.33 -4.29
N PHE A 262 38.95 35.99 -3.05
CA PHE A 262 38.98 34.62 -2.51
C PHE A 262 37.57 34.14 -2.14
N ALA A 263 37.32 32.84 -2.22
CA ALA A 263 36.07 32.25 -1.74
C ALA A 263 35.91 32.51 -0.23
N GLY A 264 34.74 32.99 0.19
CA GLY A 264 34.45 33.40 1.57
C GLY A 264 35.14 34.69 2.03
N GLY A 265 35.97 35.31 1.19
CA GLY A 265 36.63 36.59 1.46
C GLY A 265 35.77 37.81 1.09
N GLN A 266 36.29 39.01 1.34
CA GLN A 266 35.65 40.23 0.89
C GLN A 266 35.68 40.30 -0.65
N ARG A 267 34.52 40.55 -1.26
CA ARG A 267 34.40 40.79 -2.70
C ARG A 267 35.28 41.97 -3.10
N PRO A 268 36.13 41.86 -4.15
CA PRO A 268 36.89 43.00 -4.64
C PRO A 268 35.97 44.12 -5.14
N VAL A 269 36.43 45.36 -5.07
CA VAL A 269 35.69 46.52 -5.61
C VAL A 269 35.49 46.34 -7.12
N GLY A 270 34.35 46.79 -7.65
CA GLY A 270 33.98 46.66 -9.07
C GLY A 270 35.10 47.03 -10.06
N LEU A 271 35.03 46.44 -11.24
CA LEU A 271 35.99 46.61 -12.33
C LEU A 271 35.45 47.60 -13.36
N ALA A 272 36.30 48.54 -13.77
CA ALA A 272 36.07 49.33 -14.98
C ALA A 272 36.54 48.58 -16.23
N ALA A 273 36.03 48.95 -17.41
CA ALA A 273 36.49 48.38 -18.67
C ALA A 273 38.01 48.53 -18.83
N GLY A 274 38.69 47.45 -19.22
CA GLY A 274 40.15 47.38 -19.29
C GLY A 274 40.82 47.04 -17.95
N GLU A 275 40.10 46.69 -16.88
CA GLU A 275 40.68 46.23 -15.62
C GLU A 275 40.51 44.71 -15.40
N ALA A 276 41.45 44.14 -14.64
CA ALA A 276 41.42 42.77 -14.19
C ALA A 276 41.81 42.64 -12.72
N VAL A 277 41.26 41.64 -12.04
CA VAL A 277 41.65 41.25 -10.69
C VAL A 277 41.84 39.74 -10.63
N ARG A 278 42.82 39.28 -9.84
CA ARG A 278 43.01 37.85 -9.60
C ARG A 278 41.80 37.32 -8.83
N ILE A 279 41.24 36.20 -9.26
CA ILE A 279 40.03 35.59 -8.67
C ILE A 279 40.24 34.10 -8.50
N ALA A 280 39.88 33.58 -7.33
CA ALA A 280 39.84 32.15 -7.06
C ALA A 280 38.45 31.57 -7.38
N THR A 281 38.40 30.26 -7.62
CA THR A 281 37.17 29.48 -7.79
C THR A 281 36.24 29.67 -6.59
N GLY A 282 34.96 29.93 -6.86
CA GLY A 282 33.93 30.18 -5.85
C GLY A 282 33.96 31.59 -5.23
N ALA A 283 34.94 32.43 -5.57
CA ALA A 283 34.95 33.82 -5.12
C ALA A 283 33.89 34.66 -5.86
N HIS A 284 33.30 35.63 -5.15
CA HIS A 284 32.34 36.57 -5.75
C HIS A 284 33.06 37.44 -6.77
N VAL A 285 32.61 37.41 -8.03
CA VAL A 285 33.23 38.27 -9.05
C VAL A 285 32.88 39.73 -8.80
N PRO A 286 33.80 40.69 -9.03
CA PRO A 286 33.50 42.11 -8.91
C PRO A 286 32.33 42.54 -9.82
N GLU A 287 31.71 43.67 -9.49
CA GLU A 287 30.72 44.26 -10.38
C GLU A 287 31.42 44.75 -11.66
N GLY A 288 30.77 44.59 -12.82
CA GLY A 288 31.38 44.91 -14.11
C GLY A 288 32.23 43.80 -14.73
N THR A 289 32.42 42.66 -14.05
CA THR A 289 33.09 41.48 -14.63
C THR A 289 32.32 40.98 -15.86
N SER A 290 33.02 40.93 -16.99
CA SER A 290 32.51 40.40 -18.25
C SER A 290 32.71 38.87 -18.34
N THR A 291 33.89 38.39 -17.95
CA THR A 291 34.23 36.95 -17.91
C THR A 291 35.42 36.71 -16.96
N VAL A 292 35.79 35.45 -16.76
CA VAL A 292 37.01 35.02 -16.09
C VAL A 292 37.98 34.42 -17.11
N VAL A 293 39.23 34.90 -17.12
CA VAL A 293 40.33 34.31 -17.89
C VAL A 293 41.08 33.36 -16.97
N ARG A 294 41.08 32.06 -17.27
CA ARG A 294 41.78 31.06 -16.46
C ARG A 294 43.29 31.29 -16.43
N ASP A 295 43.93 30.86 -15.35
CA ASP A 295 45.38 31.00 -15.18
C ASP A 295 46.18 30.41 -16.34
N GLU A 296 45.80 29.22 -16.83
CA GLU A 296 46.47 28.53 -17.94
C GLU A 296 46.33 29.26 -19.29
N PHE A 297 45.41 30.24 -19.38
CA PHE A 297 45.15 31.03 -20.59
C PHE A 297 45.58 32.49 -20.45
N ALA A 298 46.29 32.82 -19.38
CA ALA A 298 46.71 34.17 -19.04
C ALA A 298 48.23 34.30 -18.96
N ARG A 299 48.74 35.45 -19.39
CA ARG A 299 50.12 35.89 -19.13
C ARG A 299 50.09 37.31 -18.61
N VAL A 300 50.85 37.58 -17.55
CA VAL A 300 51.01 38.92 -16.99
C VAL A 300 52.40 39.45 -17.39
N GLU A 301 52.43 40.64 -18.01
CA GLU A 301 53.64 41.32 -18.46
C GLU A 301 53.49 42.81 -18.15
N ASP A 302 54.47 43.40 -17.45
CA ASP A 302 54.49 44.83 -17.07
C ASP A 302 53.20 45.35 -16.40
N GLY A 303 52.54 44.51 -15.59
CA GLY A 303 51.29 44.85 -14.90
C GLY A 303 50.03 44.79 -15.77
N LEU A 304 50.15 44.37 -17.03
CA LEU A 304 49.05 44.08 -17.93
C LEU A 304 48.80 42.57 -18.02
N LEU A 305 47.54 42.18 -17.94
CA LEU A 305 47.06 40.83 -18.18
C LEU A 305 46.72 40.66 -19.67
N HIS A 306 47.32 39.66 -20.28
CA HIS A 306 47.06 39.23 -21.66
C HIS A 306 46.43 37.85 -21.65
N ARG A 307 45.40 37.66 -22.46
CA ARG A 307 44.93 36.31 -22.83
C ARG A 307 45.91 35.72 -23.85
N LEU A 308 46.29 34.47 -23.68
CA LEU A 308 47.15 33.77 -24.64
C LEU A 308 46.42 33.57 -25.99
N PRO A 309 47.13 33.66 -27.13
CA PRO A 309 46.55 33.40 -28.44
C PRO A 309 45.92 32.00 -28.53
N ASP A 310 44.91 31.85 -29.39
CA ASP A 310 44.23 30.59 -29.70
C ASP A 310 43.62 29.84 -28.50
N THR A 311 43.40 30.54 -27.38
CA THR A 311 42.73 29.98 -26.19
C THR A 311 41.21 30.06 -26.28
N PRO A 312 40.47 29.08 -25.72
CA PRO A 312 39.01 29.11 -25.72
C PRO A 312 38.42 30.33 -24.99
N ILE A 313 37.45 31.00 -25.60
CA ILE A 313 36.61 32.00 -24.92
C ILE A 313 35.41 31.29 -24.33
N ARG A 314 35.29 31.33 -23.00
CA ARG A 314 34.19 30.75 -22.23
C ARG A 314 33.71 31.79 -21.21
N ASP A 315 32.44 31.70 -20.83
CA ASP A 315 31.98 32.37 -19.62
C ASP A 315 32.26 31.43 -18.44
N ASP A 316 33.34 31.71 -17.72
CA ASP A 316 33.70 31.01 -16.49
C ASP A 316 33.13 31.75 -15.25
N VAL A 317 32.06 32.55 -15.41
CA VAL A 317 31.25 33.10 -14.32
C VAL A 317 29.97 32.28 -14.16
N ARG A 318 29.79 31.68 -12.98
CA ARG A 318 28.50 31.09 -12.61
C ARG A 318 27.59 32.19 -12.11
N ARG A 319 26.46 32.40 -12.79
CA ARG A 319 25.56 33.53 -12.52
C ARG A 319 24.67 33.25 -11.32
N ARG A 320 24.28 34.30 -10.60
CA ARG A 320 23.33 34.18 -9.50
C ARG A 320 22.04 33.49 -9.97
N GLY A 321 21.70 32.40 -9.30
CA GLY A 321 20.50 31.62 -9.56
C GLY A 321 20.50 30.87 -10.89
N GLU A 322 21.68 30.55 -11.42
CA GLU A 322 21.84 29.67 -12.58
C GLU A 322 21.33 28.24 -12.30
N ASP A 323 21.49 27.72 -11.07
CA ASP A 323 20.94 26.43 -10.68
C ASP A 323 19.45 26.55 -10.32
N TRP A 324 19.08 27.56 -9.52
CA TRP A 324 17.69 27.90 -9.17
C TRP A 324 17.52 29.32 -8.61
N GLN A 325 16.32 29.87 -8.74
CA GLN A 325 15.88 31.13 -8.13
C GLN A 325 14.94 30.88 -6.93
N PRO A 326 14.77 31.87 -6.03
CA PRO A 326 13.76 31.79 -4.97
C PRO A 326 12.37 31.52 -5.56
N GLY A 327 11.66 30.55 -4.98
CA GLY A 327 10.34 30.13 -5.46
C GLY A 327 10.37 28.95 -6.43
N ASP A 328 11.53 28.55 -6.96
CA ASP A 328 11.63 27.38 -7.83
C ASP A 328 11.39 26.08 -7.06
N SER A 329 10.67 25.15 -7.70
CA SER A 329 10.41 23.82 -7.15
C SER A 329 11.60 22.90 -7.37
N ILE A 330 12.29 22.52 -6.29
CA ILE A 330 13.45 21.60 -6.31
C ILE A 330 13.00 20.15 -6.29
N ALA A 331 11.98 19.82 -5.50
CA ALA A 331 11.42 18.47 -5.42
C ALA A 331 9.92 18.51 -5.11
N ALA A 332 9.17 17.55 -5.64
CA ALA A 332 7.73 17.48 -5.44
C ALA A 332 7.36 16.89 -4.06
N ALA A 333 6.10 17.09 -3.65
CA ALA A 333 5.53 16.28 -2.58
C ALA A 333 5.57 14.79 -2.97
N GLY A 334 5.73 13.90 -1.99
CA GLY A 334 5.93 12.48 -2.22
C GLY A 334 7.38 12.07 -2.48
N THR A 335 8.31 13.02 -2.63
CA THR A 335 9.75 12.69 -2.74
C THR A 335 10.30 12.18 -1.40
N PRO A 336 11.02 11.04 -1.37
CA PRO A 336 11.67 10.55 -0.17
C PRO A 336 12.77 11.51 0.30
N VAL A 337 12.90 11.70 1.62
CA VAL A 337 13.97 12.52 2.21
C VAL A 337 15.26 11.73 2.27
N SER A 338 16.04 11.85 1.18
CA SER A 338 17.37 11.26 1.01
C SER A 338 18.49 12.23 1.42
N THR A 339 19.73 11.75 1.48
CA THR A 339 20.91 12.61 1.68
C THR A 339 21.02 13.70 0.61
N ALA A 340 20.71 13.36 -0.65
CA ALA A 340 20.72 14.32 -1.74
C ALA A 340 19.65 15.41 -1.55
N LEU A 341 18.44 15.03 -1.12
CA LEU A 341 17.38 16.00 -0.83
C LEU A 341 17.77 16.93 0.34
N ILE A 342 18.37 16.39 1.40
CA ILE A 342 18.85 17.19 2.54
C ILE A 342 19.93 18.18 2.09
N SER A 343 20.87 17.74 1.25
CA SER A 343 21.89 18.61 0.67
C SER A 343 21.27 19.74 -0.15
N ALA A 344 20.35 19.40 -1.06
CA ALA A 344 19.64 20.38 -1.87
C ALA A 344 18.82 21.37 -1.04
N ALA A 345 18.09 20.89 -0.02
CA ALA A 345 17.35 21.75 0.90
C ALA A 345 18.27 22.71 1.69
N THR A 346 19.46 22.24 2.08
CA THR A 346 20.47 23.07 2.75
C THR A 346 21.00 24.16 1.81
N ALA A 347 21.37 23.78 0.58
CA ALA A 347 21.85 24.72 -0.44
C ALA A 347 20.79 25.74 -0.86
N ALA A 348 19.52 25.34 -0.79
CA ALA A 348 18.35 26.18 -1.06
C ALA A 348 17.85 26.95 0.18
N GLU A 349 18.57 26.85 1.30
CA GLU A 349 18.38 27.65 2.52
C GLU A 349 17.05 27.37 3.22
N VAL A 350 16.60 26.12 3.13
CA VAL A 350 15.41 25.60 3.79
C VAL A 350 15.80 24.87 5.07
N ALA A 351 15.55 25.49 6.22
CA ALA A 351 15.96 24.94 7.53
C ALA A 351 15.11 23.75 8.02
N ALA A 352 13.87 23.63 7.53
CA ALA A 352 12.93 22.60 7.96
C ALA A 352 11.99 22.19 6.81
N LEU A 353 11.60 20.92 6.81
CA LEU A 353 10.71 20.31 5.83
C LEU A 353 9.36 19.97 6.45
N MET A 354 8.29 20.12 5.69
CA MET A 354 7.01 19.50 6.02
C MET A 354 7.01 18.08 5.48
N VAL A 355 6.90 17.09 6.38
CA VAL A 355 7.10 15.67 6.06
C VAL A 355 6.04 14.77 6.69
N ARG A 356 5.91 13.57 6.15
CA ARG A 356 5.25 12.42 6.78
C ARG A 356 6.31 11.38 7.14
N GLY A 357 6.28 10.87 8.37
CA GLY A 357 7.30 9.95 8.89
C GLY A 357 8.52 10.64 9.53
N PRO A 358 9.65 9.93 9.71
CA PRO A 358 9.86 8.52 9.38
C PRO A 358 8.87 7.61 10.13
N ILE A 359 8.62 6.42 9.59
CA ILE A 359 7.73 5.45 10.23
C ILE A 359 8.42 4.93 11.49
N ARG A 360 7.72 4.95 12.61
CA ARG A 360 8.18 4.38 13.88
C ARG A 360 7.64 2.97 14.04
N ALA A 361 8.51 1.97 14.14
CA ALA A 361 8.14 0.57 14.21
C ALA A 361 8.48 -0.07 15.56
N ARG A 362 7.56 -0.88 16.09
CA ARG A 362 7.81 -1.80 17.20
C ARG A 362 7.90 -3.23 16.69
N ILE A 363 8.84 -4.01 17.22
CA ILE A 363 9.04 -5.41 16.83
C ILE A 363 8.55 -6.32 17.95
N VAL A 364 7.71 -7.29 17.61
CA VAL A 364 7.20 -8.30 18.54
C VAL A 364 7.60 -9.69 18.04
N MET A 365 8.34 -10.40 18.87
CA MET A 365 8.75 -11.79 18.62
C MET A 365 7.82 -12.71 19.41
N THR A 366 7.13 -13.65 18.77
CA THR A 366 6.23 -14.61 19.44
C THR A 366 6.83 -16.01 19.51
N GLY A 367 6.28 -16.85 20.38
CA GLY A 367 6.63 -18.27 20.52
C GLY A 367 7.54 -18.52 21.73
N ASP A 368 7.04 -19.30 22.69
CA ASP A 368 7.77 -19.62 23.94
C ASP A 368 9.04 -20.46 23.71
N GLU A 369 9.16 -21.07 22.53
CA GLU A 369 10.38 -21.74 22.08
C GLU A 369 11.51 -20.77 21.72
N ILE A 370 11.20 -19.50 21.42
CA ILE A 370 12.16 -18.51 20.96
C ILE A 370 12.94 -17.94 22.14
N ARG A 371 14.26 -18.17 22.15
CA ARG A 371 15.16 -17.63 23.17
C ARG A 371 16.08 -16.56 22.61
N SER A 372 15.98 -15.35 23.13
CA SER A 372 16.87 -14.23 22.78
C SER A 372 18.25 -14.34 23.42
N GLU A 373 18.32 -14.60 24.74
CA GLU A 373 19.56 -14.51 25.52
C GLU A 373 19.87 -15.75 26.35
N GLY A 374 21.16 -15.98 26.66
CA GLY A 374 21.62 -17.11 27.47
C GLY A 374 21.53 -18.47 26.76
N PRO A 375 21.93 -19.58 27.40
CA PRO A 375 21.98 -20.90 26.78
C PRO A 375 20.58 -21.44 26.42
N LEU A 376 20.49 -22.16 25.29
CA LEU A 376 19.25 -22.83 24.90
C LEU A 376 18.88 -23.93 25.90
N ARG A 377 17.58 -24.09 26.14
CA ARG A 377 17.02 -25.21 26.89
C ARG A 377 16.35 -26.19 25.93
N THR A 378 16.05 -27.39 26.41
CA THR A 378 15.28 -28.38 25.64
C THR A 378 13.99 -27.76 25.10
N GLY A 379 13.74 -27.96 23.80
CA GLY A 379 12.56 -27.41 23.11
C GLY A 379 12.69 -25.94 22.67
N GLN A 380 13.82 -25.26 22.93
CA GLN A 380 14.04 -23.87 22.53
C GLN A 380 14.92 -23.75 21.29
N THR A 381 14.66 -22.72 20.49
CA THR A 381 15.50 -22.29 19.37
C THR A 381 16.00 -20.86 19.60
N ARG A 382 17.09 -20.49 18.93
CA ARG A 382 17.68 -19.15 19.04
C ARG A 382 16.87 -18.14 18.24
N ASP A 383 16.57 -16.99 18.85
CA ASP A 383 16.16 -15.81 18.09
C ASP A 383 17.29 -15.38 17.14
N SER A 384 17.11 -15.68 15.86
CA SER A 384 18.08 -15.43 14.79
C SER A 384 17.67 -14.28 13.87
N ILE A 385 16.50 -13.67 14.10
CA ILE A 385 15.97 -12.59 13.27
C ILE A 385 15.72 -11.31 14.07
N GLY A 386 15.24 -11.41 15.32
CA GLY A 386 14.99 -10.26 16.18
C GLY A 386 16.17 -9.30 16.30
N PRO A 387 17.44 -9.77 16.43
CA PRO A 387 18.61 -8.90 16.46
C PRO A 387 18.90 -8.12 15.18
N VAL A 388 18.47 -8.61 14.01
CA VAL A 388 18.78 -8.00 12.70
C VAL A 388 17.65 -7.14 12.15
N LEU A 389 16.41 -7.29 12.65
CA LEU A 389 15.26 -6.52 12.18
C LEU A 389 15.42 -5.00 12.34
N PRO A 390 15.95 -4.44 13.45
CA PRO A 390 16.15 -2.99 13.55
C PRO A 390 17.05 -2.43 12.45
N ASP A 391 18.16 -3.12 12.14
CA ASP A 391 19.07 -2.72 11.06
C ASP A 391 18.38 -2.80 9.69
N LEU A 392 17.69 -3.91 9.42
CA LEU A 392 16.91 -4.07 8.18
C LEU A 392 15.86 -2.96 8.01
N LEU A 393 15.09 -2.65 9.06
CA LEU A 393 14.10 -1.57 9.03
C LEU A 393 14.74 -0.19 8.79
N SER A 394 15.88 0.09 9.43
CA SER A 394 16.59 1.37 9.27
C SER A 394 17.03 1.62 7.83
N ARG A 395 17.37 0.56 7.09
CA ARG A 395 17.75 0.62 5.66
C ARG A 395 16.57 0.99 4.76
N TYR A 396 15.34 0.80 5.23
CA TYR A 396 14.12 1.31 4.59
C TYR A 396 13.68 2.69 5.11
N GLY A 397 14.46 3.32 6.00
CA GLY A 397 14.12 4.60 6.62
C GLY A 397 13.07 4.51 7.73
N ILE A 398 12.95 3.33 8.36
CA ILE A 398 12.03 3.06 9.47
C ILE A 398 12.80 3.08 10.79
N ASP A 399 12.31 3.82 11.76
CA ASP A 399 12.88 3.93 13.10
C ASP A 399 12.33 2.81 14.00
N ALA A 400 13.15 1.83 14.34
CA ALA A 400 12.79 0.78 15.29
C ALA A 400 12.84 1.33 16.73
N LEU A 401 11.71 1.30 17.44
CA LEU A 401 11.58 1.84 18.80
C LEU A 401 12.12 0.87 19.84
N ASP A 402 11.60 -0.35 19.84
CA ASP A 402 11.94 -1.39 20.78
C ASP A 402 11.65 -2.77 20.18
N ARG A 403 12.09 -3.81 20.91
CA ARG A 403 11.77 -5.20 20.62
C ARG A 403 11.20 -5.84 21.86
N VAL A 404 10.04 -6.45 21.72
CA VAL A 404 9.31 -7.14 22.79
C VAL A 404 9.19 -8.62 22.44
N HIS A 405 9.28 -9.48 23.45
CA HIS A 405 8.96 -10.89 23.31
C HIS A 405 7.57 -11.14 23.88
N LEU A 406 6.66 -11.65 23.04
CA LEU A 406 5.31 -12.00 23.42
C LEU A 406 5.25 -13.48 23.78
N ARG A 407 4.87 -13.76 25.02
CA ARG A 407 4.61 -15.13 25.49
C ARG A 407 3.29 -15.64 24.96
N ASP A 408 3.20 -16.96 24.78
CA ASP A 408 1.98 -17.62 24.34
C ASP A 408 0.94 -17.64 25.47
N THR A 409 0.09 -16.62 25.49
CA THR A 409 -1.02 -16.46 26.44
C THR A 409 -2.33 -16.20 25.69
N PRO A 410 -3.49 -16.58 26.26
CA PRO A 410 -4.77 -16.43 25.56
C PRO A 410 -5.09 -14.99 25.10
N ASN A 411 -4.57 -13.98 25.81
CA ASN A 411 -4.85 -12.56 25.57
C ASN A 411 -3.62 -11.76 25.13
N GLY A 412 -2.49 -12.42 24.85
CA GLY A 412 -1.22 -11.73 24.62
C GLY A 412 -1.25 -10.77 23.43
N PHE A 413 -1.93 -11.16 22.35
CA PHE A 413 -2.10 -10.28 21.20
C PHE A 413 -3.00 -9.08 21.50
N ASP A 414 -4.02 -9.23 22.33
CA ASP A 414 -4.88 -8.11 22.74
C ASP A 414 -4.09 -7.05 23.50
N GLU A 415 -3.24 -7.47 24.44
CA GLU A 415 -2.37 -6.58 25.21
C GLU A 415 -1.39 -5.83 24.31
N VAL A 416 -0.76 -6.54 23.38
CA VAL A 416 0.19 -5.96 22.42
C VAL A 416 -0.50 -4.95 21.49
N LEU A 417 -1.69 -5.27 20.97
CA LEU A 417 -2.44 -4.38 20.10
C LEU A 417 -2.94 -3.13 20.85
N ALA A 418 -3.38 -3.29 22.10
CA ALA A 418 -3.79 -2.17 22.95
C ALA A 418 -2.62 -1.23 23.30
N ALA A 419 -1.41 -1.77 23.47
CA ALA A 419 -0.22 -1.00 23.77
C ALA A 419 0.40 -0.30 22.54
N ALA A 420 0.06 -0.72 21.31
CA ALA A 420 0.69 -0.26 20.07
C ALA A 420 0.22 1.13 19.57
N THR A 421 -0.18 2.03 20.47
CA THR A 421 -0.72 3.36 20.12
C THR A 421 0.38 4.41 19.91
N ASP A 422 1.61 4.12 20.30
CA ASP A 422 2.78 5.01 20.19
C ASP A 422 3.70 4.71 19.00
N CYS A 423 3.31 3.76 18.14
CA CYS A 423 4.04 3.36 16.94
C CYS A 423 3.15 3.41 15.70
N ASP A 424 3.76 3.60 14.53
CA ASP A 424 3.07 3.63 13.24
C ASP A 424 2.94 2.22 12.62
N LEU A 425 3.89 1.34 12.95
CA LEU A 425 4.00 -0.02 12.42
C LEU A 425 4.34 -1.01 13.55
N LEU A 426 3.56 -2.08 13.68
CA LEU A 426 3.85 -3.20 14.56
C LEU A 426 4.25 -4.41 13.71
N VAL A 427 5.53 -4.79 13.77
CA VAL A 427 6.07 -5.96 13.07
C VAL A 427 6.04 -7.15 14.02
N ILE A 428 5.16 -8.11 13.76
CA ILE A 428 5.00 -9.30 14.60
C ILE A 428 5.56 -10.51 13.86
N VAL A 429 6.60 -11.15 14.39
CA VAL A 429 7.22 -12.34 13.81
C VAL A 429 6.84 -13.58 14.62
N GLY A 430 6.32 -14.60 13.94
CA GLY A 430 5.86 -15.84 14.58
C GLY A 430 4.35 -15.97 14.67
N ALA A 431 3.60 -14.90 14.42
CA ALA A 431 2.15 -14.86 14.55
C ALA A 431 1.36 -15.48 13.39
N THR A 432 1.95 -16.44 12.67
CA THR A 432 1.28 -17.09 11.53
C THR A 432 1.44 -18.62 11.50
N GLY A 433 1.92 -19.25 12.57
CA GLY A 433 1.91 -20.70 12.77
C GLY A 433 0.54 -21.22 13.27
N GLY A 434 0.32 -22.54 13.25
CA GLY A 434 -0.95 -23.13 13.73
C GLY A 434 -1.24 -22.74 15.19
N GLY A 435 -2.40 -22.16 15.47
CA GLY A 435 -2.76 -21.60 16.78
C GLY A 435 -2.48 -20.10 16.91
N ALA A 436 -1.21 -19.67 16.81
CA ALA A 436 -0.85 -18.25 16.95
C ALA A 436 -1.45 -17.37 15.83
N ALA A 437 -1.56 -17.92 14.62
CA ALA A 437 -2.21 -17.23 13.49
C ALA A 437 -3.70 -16.97 13.72
N ASP A 438 -4.36 -17.87 14.44
CA ASP A 438 -5.78 -17.75 14.75
C ASP A 438 -5.98 -16.75 15.89
N GLN A 439 -5.12 -16.81 16.92
CA GLN A 439 -5.14 -15.84 18.02
C GLN A 439 -4.89 -14.40 17.55
N LEU A 440 -3.92 -14.16 16.65
CA LEU A 440 -3.71 -12.83 16.08
C LEU A 440 -4.94 -12.36 15.29
N ARG A 441 -5.54 -13.22 14.47
CA ARG A 441 -6.73 -12.86 13.69
C ARG A 441 -7.92 -12.54 14.59
N ASP A 442 -8.16 -13.34 15.61
CA ASP A 442 -9.24 -13.10 16.58
C ASP A 442 -8.99 -11.79 17.35
N ALA A 443 -7.74 -11.46 17.70
CA ALA A 443 -7.40 -10.18 18.35
C ALA A 443 -7.59 -8.98 17.40
N LEU A 444 -7.25 -9.13 16.11
CA LEU A 444 -7.53 -8.13 15.09
C LEU A 444 -9.04 -7.88 14.93
N ASP A 445 -9.85 -8.93 14.95
CA ASP A 445 -11.31 -8.80 14.89
C ASP A 445 -11.87 -8.08 16.13
N ARG A 446 -11.42 -8.45 17.33
CA ARG A 446 -11.85 -7.81 18.59
C ARG A 446 -11.51 -6.32 18.65
N THR A 447 -10.37 -5.93 18.07
CA THR A 447 -9.94 -4.53 17.98
C THR A 447 -10.60 -3.78 16.82
N ALA A 448 -11.51 -4.43 16.08
CA ALA A 448 -12.11 -3.90 14.86
C ALA A 448 -11.06 -3.41 13.84
N ALA A 449 -9.90 -4.06 13.82
CA ALA A 449 -8.84 -3.74 12.88
C ALA A 449 -9.28 -4.12 11.46
N ARG A 450 -9.02 -3.22 10.51
CA ARG A 450 -9.30 -3.46 9.10
C ARG A 450 -8.21 -4.35 8.51
N ILE A 451 -8.54 -5.60 8.21
CA ILE A 451 -7.62 -6.53 7.53
C ILE A 451 -7.50 -6.14 6.06
N LEU A 452 -6.30 -5.75 5.63
CA LEU A 452 -6.00 -5.33 4.26
C LEU A 452 -5.41 -6.48 3.44
N VAL A 453 -4.58 -7.31 4.08
CA VAL A 453 -3.98 -8.52 3.50
C VAL A 453 -4.24 -9.65 4.46
N HIS A 454 -5.04 -10.64 4.05
CA HIS A 454 -5.40 -11.77 4.92
C HIS A 454 -4.45 -12.97 4.76
N ARG A 455 -3.99 -13.19 3.52
CA ARG A 455 -3.02 -14.20 3.08
C ARG A 455 -2.41 -13.78 1.75
N LEU A 456 -1.26 -14.36 1.43
CA LEU A 456 -0.54 -14.12 0.17
C LEU A 456 -0.35 -15.41 -0.64
N GLN A 457 -0.47 -15.30 -1.96
CA GLN A 457 -0.19 -16.36 -2.92
C GLN A 457 1.31 -16.38 -3.23
N LEU A 458 2.14 -16.61 -2.20
CA LEU A 458 3.58 -16.60 -2.34
C LEU A 458 4.27 -17.64 -1.45
N ARG A 459 5.47 -18.05 -1.85
CA ARG A 459 6.34 -18.95 -1.08
C ARG A 459 7.79 -18.46 -1.04
N PRO A 460 8.42 -18.39 0.14
CA PRO A 460 7.83 -18.51 1.48
C PRO A 460 7.10 -17.22 1.91
N GLY A 461 6.12 -17.31 2.80
CA GLY A 461 5.44 -16.13 3.37
C GLY A 461 3.93 -16.01 3.13
N GLY A 462 3.29 -17.02 2.54
CA GLY A 462 1.86 -16.97 2.20
C GLY A 462 0.87 -16.83 3.37
N SER A 463 1.33 -16.99 4.61
CA SER A 463 0.54 -16.81 5.83
C SER A 463 0.57 -15.39 6.40
N THR A 464 1.26 -14.46 5.72
CA THR A 464 1.39 -13.06 6.13
C THR A 464 0.04 -12.35 6.19
N VAL A 465 -0.13 -11.54 7.23
CA VAL A 465 -1.32 -10.70 7.44
C VAL A 465 -0.87 -9.24 7.54
N VAL A 466 -1.63 -8.34 6.91
CA VAL A 466 -1.51 -6.90 7.13
C VAL A 466 -2.87 -6.33 7.50
N ALA A 467 -2.92 -5.56 8.58
CA ALA A 467 -4.13 -4.91 9.06
C ALA A 467 -3.83 -3.49 9.53
N GLU A 468 -4.86 -2.69 9.72
CA GLU A 468 -4.77 -1.36 10.29
C GLU A 468 -5.77 -1.24 11.44
N THR A 469 -5.29 -0.86 12.63
CA THR A 469 -6.16 -0.64 13.79
C THR A 469 -6.97 0.65 13.63
N PRO A 470 -8.08 0.83 14.39
CA PRO A 470 -8.82 2.10 14.40
C PRO A 470 -7.96 3.32 14.79
N SER A 471 -6.89 3.11 15.56
CA SER A 471 -5.93 4.16 15.93
C SER A 471 -4.97 4.55 14.79
N GLY A 472 -5.00 3.81 13.67
CA GLY A 472 -4.14 4.04 12.51
C GLY A 472 -2.81 3.29 12.56
N THR A 473 -2.52 2.49 13.58
CA THR A 473 -1.32 1.63 13.62
C THR A 473 -1.45 0.50 12.59
N THR A 474 -0.42 0.33 11.75
CA THR A 474 -0.35 -0.78 10.79
C THR A 474 0.23 -2.02 11.48
N ILE A 475 -0.45 -3.16 11.37
CA ILE A 475 0.01 -4.45 11.90
C ILE A 475 0.53 -5.29 10.73
N LEU A 476 1.78 -5.75 10.81
CA LEU A 476 2.40 -6.65 9.86
C LEU A 476 2.74 -7.97 10.57
N GLY A 477 1.88 -8.97 10.40
CA GLY A 477 2.08 -10.32 10.93
C GLY A 477 2.85 -11.19 9.94
N LEU A 478 4.06 -11.61 10.33
CA LEU A 478 5.02 -12.36 9.53
C LEU A 478 5.18 -13.80 10.03
N PRO A 479 5.57 -14.74 9.14
CA PRO A 479 5.91 -16.10 9.54
C PRO A 479 7.06 -16.15 10.54
N GLY A 480 7.06 -17.12 11.46
CA GLY A 480 8.15 -17.31 12.43
C GLY A 480 9.45 -17.80 11.79
N ASN A 481 9.38 -18.31 10.56
CA ASN A 481 10.56 -18.73 9.82
C ASN A 481 11.43 -17.51 9.41
N PRO A 482 12.72 -17.45 9.78
CA PRO A 482 13.54 -16.25 9.58
C PRO A 482 13.64 -15.75 8.13
N TYR A 483 13.93 -16.63 7.18
CA TYR A 483 14.01 -16.22 5.78
C TYR A 483 12.63 -15.78 5.25
N ALA A 484 11.55 -16.49 5.61
CA ALA A 484 10.21 -16.12 5.19
C ALA A 484 9.79 -14.73 5.71
N ALA A 485 10.09 -14.42 6.96
CA ALA A 485 9.85 -13.11 7.55
C ALA A 485 10.63 -12.02 6.81
N VAL A 486 11.95 -12.17 6.63
CA VAL A 486 12.78 -11.17 5.94
C VAL A 486 12.35 -10.99 4.48
N ALA A 487 12.12 -12.09 3.76
CA ALA A 487 11.71 -12.05 2.35
C ALA A 487 10.37 -11.31 2.18
N THR A 488 9.39 -11.61 3.02
CA THR A 488 8.06 -11.00 2.93
C THR A 488 8.04 -9.56 3.43
N LEU A 489 8.79 -9.26 4.49
CA LEU A 489 9.00 -7.91 4.98
C LEU A 489 9.62 -7.03 3.89
N THR A 490 10.72 -7.48 3.28
CA THR A 490 11.41 -6.79 2.16
C THR A 490 10.45 -6.56 0.98
N ALA A 491 9.61 -7.53 0.65
CA ALA A 491 8.66 -7.42 -0.45
C ALA A 491 7.50 -6.43 -0.18
N LEU A 492 7.05 -6.27 1.06
CA LEU A 492 5.88 -5.47 1.42
C LEU A 492 6.21 -4.07 1.95
N LEU A 493 7.36 -3.88 2.63
CA LEU A 493 7.74 -2.62 3.26
C LEU A 493 7.65 -1.42 2.31
N PRO A 494 8.11 -1.48 1.03
CA PRO A 494 7.98 -0.36 0.13
C PRO A 494 6.53 0.12 -0.02
N ALA A 495 5.58 -0.78 -0.18
CA ALA A 495 4.17 -0.45 -0.33
C ALA A 495 3.54 0.10 0.96
N ILE A 496 3.96 -0.42 2.13
CA ILE A 496 3.56 0.13 3.44
C ILE A 496 4.06 1.56 3.58
N ILE A 497 5.34 1.82 3.27
CA ILE A 497 5.92 3.16 3.34
C ILE A 497 5.19 4.10 2.39
N ASP A 498 5.01 3.69 1.14
CA ASP A 498 4.29 4.47 0.11
C ASP A 498 2.88 4.85 0.58
N GLY A 499 2.09 3.91 1.11
CA GLY A 499 0.74 4.18 1.61
C GLY A 499 0.72 5.10 2.82
N ARG A 500 1.61 4.86 3.80
CA ARG A 500 1.67 5.62 5.06
C ARG A 500 2.22 7.03 4.89
N THR A 501 3.17 7.25 3.98
CA THR A 501 3.86 8.55 3.83
C THR A 501 3.50 9.27 2.55
N ALA A 502 2.63 8.71 1.71
CA ALA A 502 2.31 9.20 0.36
C ALA A 502 3.56 9.34 -0.53
N ARG A 503 4.55 8.46 -0.32
CA ARG A 503 5.78 8.42 -1.11
C ARG A 503 5.47 7.99 -2.52
N THR A 504 6.06 8.69 -3.49
CA THR A 504 6.03 8.24 -4.89
C THR A 504 6.76 6.89 -4.97
N PRO A 505 6.12 5.82 -5.46
CA PRO A 505 6.73 4.50 -5.51
C PRO A 505 8.05 4.53 -6.27
N ALA A 506 9.07 3.88 -5.70
CA ALA A 506 10.36 3.72 -6.37
C ALA A 506 10.21 2.87 -7.63
N ARG A 507 11.09 3.10 -8.61
CA ARG A 507 11.16 2.28 -9.81
C ARG A 507 11.56 0.85 -9.44
N THR A 508 10.78 -0.12 -9.90
CA THR A 508 11.10 -1.55 -9.77
C THR A 508 12.36 -1.88 -10.57
N LEU A 509 13.30 -2.59 -9.94
CA LEU A 509 14.47 -3.14 -10.63
C LEU A 509 14.07 -4.45 -11.30
N LEU A 510 14.15 -4.50 -12.63
CA LEU A 510 13.78 -5.65 -13.43
C LEU A 510 15.00 -6.17 -14.20
N GLY A 511 15.08 -7.48 -14.38
CA GLY A 511 16.13 -8.12 -15.17
C GLY A 511 15.79 -9.58 -15.47
N PRO A 512 16.39 -10.17 -16.52
CA PRO A 512 16.11 -11.55 -16.91
C PRO A 512 16.66 -12.55 -15.88
N LEU A 513 15.88 -13.58 -15.56
CA LEU A 513 16.30 -14.70 -14.72
C LEU A 513 16.79 -15.87 -15.57
N THR A 514 18.06 -16.26 -15.44
CA THR A 514 18.69 -17.26 -16.33
C THR A 514 18.36 -18.71 -16.01
N ASN A 515 17.94 -19.02 -14.78
CA ASN A 515 17.62 -20.37 -14.32
C ASN A 515 16.21 -20.46 -13.69
N ALA A 516 15.25 -19.71 -14.24
CA ALA A 516 13.88 -19.66 -13.74
C ALA A 516 13.24 -21.05 -13.66
N THR A 517 13.51 -21.91 -14.64
CA THR A 517 13.03 -23.30 -14.68
C THR A 517 13.44 -24.13 -13.45
N SER A 518 14.56 -23.78 -12.81
CA SER A 518 15.07 -24.46 -11.61
C SER A 518 14.40 -23.99 -10.31
N VAL A 519 13.65 -22.89 -10.34
CA VAL A 519 13.09 -22.24 -9.13
C VAL A 519 11.61 -21.92 -9.22
N THR A 520 11.02 -21.98 -10.41
CA THR A 520 9.61 -21.73 -10.68
C THR A 520 8.68 -22.67 -9.91
N ALA A 521 7.48 -22.20 -9.61
CA ALA A 521 6.46 -22.96 -8.89
C ALA A 521 5.06 -22.51 -9.34
N PRO A 522 3.98 -23.23 -8.95
CA PRO A 522 2.60 -22.82 -9.24
C PRO A 522 2.17 -21.51 -8.55
N VAL A 523 3.00 -20.95 -7.67
CA VAL A 523 2.79 -19.68 -6.96
C VAL A 523 4.05 -18.84 -7.02
N THR A 524 3.93 -17.53 -6.81
CA THR A 524 5.08 -16.62 -6.77
C THR A 524 6.12 -17.08 -5.74
N ARG A 525 7.40 -17.04 -6.13
CA ARG A 525 8.53 -17.41 -5.28
C ARG A 525 9.38 -16.19 -4.97
N ILE A 526 9.82 -16.06 -3.72
CA ILE A 526 10.87 -15.11 -3.34
C ILE A 526 12.14 -15.91 -3.07
N VAL A 527 13.17 -15.71 -3.89
CA VAL A 527 14.35 -16.59 -3.93
C VAL A 527 15.62 -15.75 -3.82
N PRO A 528 16.64 -16.18 -3.06
CA PRO A 528 17.94 -15.48 -3.05
C PRO A 528 18.56 -15.51 -4.44
N ALA A 529 19.25 -14.44 -4.83
CA ALA A 529 19.84 -14.33 -6.15
C ALA A 529 21.17 -13.59 -6.14
N ARG A 530 21.96 -13.85 -7.19
CA ARG A 530 23.13 -13.07 -7.56
C ARG A 530 22.85 -12.32 -8.86
N THR A 531 23.44 -11.15 -8.95
CA THR A 531 23.57 -10.37 -10.19
C THR A 531 24.61 -11.02 -11.10
N LEU A 532 24.36 -10.97 -12.40
CA LEU A 532 25.29 -11.48 -13.41
C LEU A 532 26.07 -10.32 -14.06
N PRO A 533 27.34 -10.53 -14.46
CA PRO A 533 28.17 -9.47 -15.06
C PRO A 533 27.61 -8.88 -16.36
N ASP A 534 26.88 -9.69 -17.13
CA ASP A 534 26.21 -9.34 -18.39
C ASP A 534 24.79 -8.81 -18.18
N GLY A 535 24.34 -8.70 -16.94
CA GLY A 535 23.01 -8.25 -16.56
C GLY A 535 22.03 -9.40 -16.29
N GLY A 536 21.00 -9.10 -15.51
CA GLY A 536 20.05 -10.11 -15.03
C GLY A 536 20.55 -10.85 -13.79
N PHE A 537 19.91 -11.98 -13.51
CA PHE A 537 20.02 -12.67 -12.24
C PHE A 537 20.12 -14.18 -12.39
N THR A 538 20.75 -14.81 -11.40
CA THR A 538 20.67 -16.25 -11.16
C THR A 538 20.15 -16.50 -9.76
N ALA A 539 19.12 -17.34 -9.64
CA ALA A 539 18.46 -17.65 -8.37
C ALA A 539 19.04 -18.90 -7.73
N ASP A 540 19.05 -18.96 -6.39
CA ASP A 540 19.46 -20.14 -5.63
C ASP A 540 18.32 -21.18 -5.57
N PRO A 541 18.47 -22.38 -6.16
CA PRO A 541 17.43 -23.41 -6.11
C PRO A 541 17.26 -24.03 -4.72
N HIS A 542 18.25 -23.92 -3.83
CA HIS A 542 18.25 -24.55 -2.51
C HIS A 542 17.92 -23.55 -1.41
N ILE A 543 16.65 -23.13 -1.34
CA ILE A 543 16.20 -22.16 -0.33
C ILE A 543 16.27 -22.76 1.08
N ARG A 544 17.20 -22.24 1.90
CA ARG A 544 17.30 -22.54 3.33
C ARG A 544 16.51 -21.51 4.12
N THR A 545 15.46 -21.97 4.79
CA THR A 545 14.49 -21.05 5.39
C THR A 545 14.74 -20.81 6.89
N ALA A 546 15.37 -21.75 7.59
CA ALA A 546 15.52 -21.73 9.04
C ALA A 546 16.43 -20.61 9.59
N HIS A 547 17.19 -19.94 8.73
CA HIS A 547 18.14 -18.88 9.08
C HIS A 547 18.44 -18.02 7.85
N LEU A 548 19.13 -16.90 8.03
CA LEU A 548 19.56 -16.03 6.92
C LEU A 548 20.88 -16.44 6.25
N ALA A 549 21.54 -17.52 6.68
CA ALA A 549 22.84 -17.92 6.10
C ALA A 549 22.77 -18.27 4.60
N GLY A 550 21.58 -18.57 4.07
CA GLY A 550 21.37 -18.72 2.61
C GLY A 550 21.50 -17.41 1.82
N LEU A 551 21.63 -16.28 2.50
CA LEU A 551 21.84 -14.95 1.92
C LEU A 551 23.30 -14.52 1.93
N LEU A 552 24.19 -15.26 2.61
CA LEU A 552 25.63 -14.99 2.56
C LEU A 552 26.09 -15.07 1.10
N ASP A 553 26.82 -14.08 0.57
CA ASP A 553 27.25 -14.01 -0.84
C ASP A 553 26.12 -13.91 -1.89
N ARG A 554 24.93 -13.41 -1.51
CA ARG A 554 23.84 -13.13 -2.44
C ARG A 554 23.61 -11.62 -2.48
N ASP A 555 23.37 -11.09 -3.67
CA ASP A 555 23.21 -9.64 -3.88
C ASP A 555 21.78 -9.17 -3.56
N GLY A 556 20.82 -10.09 -3.56
CA GLY A 556 19.42 -9.75 -3.37
C GLY A 556 18.49 -10.95 -3.36
N LEU A 557 17.20 -10.64 -3.47
CA LEU A 557 16.13 -11.60 -3.69
C LEU A 557 15.47 -11.31 -5.04
N VAL A 558 15.02 -12.33 -5.76
CA VAL A 558 14.17 -12.18 -6.94
C VAL A 558 12.75 -12.64 -6.65
N ILE A 559 11.77 -11.95 -7.24
CA ILE A 559 10.36 -12.32 -7.22
C ILE A 559 10.05 -13.06 -8.52
N VAL A 560 9.98 -14.38 -8.43
CA VAL A 560 9.76 -15.26 -9.58
C VAL A 560 8.26 -15.52 -9.72
N PRO A 561 7.61 -15.08 -10.82
CA PRO A 561 6.19 -15.32 -11.03
C PRO A 561 5.91 -16.81 -11.30
N PRO A 562 4.66 -17.27 -11.09
CA PRO A 562 4.28 -18.63 -11.43
C PRO A 562 4.45 -18.91 -12.92
N GLY A 563 5.01 -20.06 -13.27
CA GLY A 563 5.25 -20.45 -14.66
C GLY A 563 6.41 -19.73 -15.35
N ALA A 564 7.28 -19.02 -14.60
CA ALA A 564 8.45 -18.37 -15.17
C ALA A 564 9.36 -19.36 -15.93
N THR A 565 9.82 -18.94 -17.10
CA THR A 565 10.82 -19.62 -17.94
C THR A 565 12.12 -18.84 -17.97
N ASP A 566 13.22 -19.46 -18.41
CA ASP A 566 14.51 -18.77 -18.48
C ASP A 566 14.40 -17.54 -19.41
N GLY A 567 14.99 -16.42 -18.98
CA GLY A 567 14.84 -15.11 -19.62
C GLY A 567 13.63 -14.29 -19.14
N THR A 568 12.72 -14.85 -18.33
CA THR A 568 11.61 -14.10 -17.73
C THR A 568 12.17 -12.89 -16.96
N LEU A 569 11.61 -11.70 -17.21
CA LEU A 569 11.93 -10.51 -16.43
C LEU A 569 11.32 -10.63 -15.03
N VAL A 570 12.17 -10.58 -14.01
CA VAL A 570 11.77 -10.68 -12.60
C VAL A 570 12.16 -9.41 -11.84
N GLU A 571 11.37 -9.09 -10.81
CA GLU A 571 11.72 -8.04 -9.87
C GLU A 571 12.87 -8.48 -8.97
N PHE A 572 13.84 -7.56 -8.79
CA PHE A 572 14.97 -7.73 -7.90
C PHE A 572 14.84 -6.81 -6.69
N LEU A 573 14.93 -7.42 -5.51
CA LEU A 573 14.97 -6.77 -4.21
C LEU A 573 16.41 -6.81 -3.72
N PRO A 574 17.20 -5.72 -3.86
CA PRO A 574 18.57 -5.71 -3.41
C PRO A 574 18.62 -5.97 -1.90
N LEU A 575 19.48 -6.88 -1.49
CA LEU A 575 19.78 -7.01 -0.08
C LEU A 575 20.68 -5.83 0.28
N PRO A 576 20.27 -5.02 1.25
CA PRO A 576 21.05 -3.86 1.61
C PRO A 576 22.38 -4.36 2.23
N GLY A 577 23.51 -4.02 1.59
CA GLY A 577 24.86 -4.49 1.93
C GLY A 577 25.50 -3.89 3.17
#